data_AF-A0AB39XXK8-F1
#
_entry.id   AF-A0AB39XXK8-F1
#
_cell.length_a   1.000
_cell.length_b   1.000
_cell.length_c   1.000
_cell.angle_alpha   90.00
_cell.angle_beta   90.00
_cell.angle_gamma   90.00
#
_symmetry.space_group_name_H-M   'P 1'
#
loop_
_entity.id
_entity.type
_entity.pdbx_description
1 polymer ?
#
loop_
_entity_poly.entity_id
_entity_poly.type
_entity_poly.pdbx_seq_one_letter_code
_entity_poly.pdbx_strand_id
1 'polypeptide(L)'
;MLHVSGQNGRSPDLAADHVIAATGYRFAANSLPFVDTSLLRELRCVEQVPLLSSSFESSIPGLYFTGLASAYNFGPVMRFLCGCQYTAERICRSISERQAPSRSALATTLVSEHNPNSS
;
A
#
# COMPACT_ATOMS: atom_id res chain seq x y z
N MET A 1 -31.18 -22.46 10.95
CA MET A 1 -31.77 -21.11 11.09
C MET A 1 -30.67 -20.09 11.06
N LEU A 2 -30.88 -18.98 10.35
CA LEU A 2 -30.01 -17.81 10.26
C LEU A 2 -30.71 -16.65 10.97
N HIS A 3 -30.09 -16.13 12.03
CA HIS A 3 -30.53 -14.91 12.70
C HIS A 3 -29.99 -13.70 11.93
N VAL A 4 -30.86 -12.94 11.29
CA VAL A 4 -30.46 -11.74 10.54
C VAL A 4 -30.65 -10.53 11.46
N SER A 5 -29.70 -9.61 11.51
CA SER A 5 -29.87 -8.32 12.21
C SER A 5 -29.62 -7.18 11.23
N GLY A 6 -30.63 -6.36 10.99
CA GLY A 6 -30.55 -5.18 10.13
C GLY A 6 -30.52 -3.88 10.93
N GLN A 7 -30.10 -2.78 10.29
CA GLN A 7 -30.06 -1.44 10.90
C GLN A 7 -31.43 -0.92 11.35
N ASN A 8 -32.52 -1.50 10.84
CA ASN A 8 -33.89 -1.07 11.11
C ASN A 8 -34.47 -1.72 12.39
N GLY A 9 -33.65 -2.38 13.21
CA GLY A 9 -34.07 -3.09 14.43
C GLY A 9 -34.87 -4.37 14.19
N ARG A 10 -35.17 -4.71 12.93
CA ARG A 10 -35.79 -5.99 12.57
C ARG A 10 -34.73 -7.07 12.57
N SER A 11 -34.97 -8.12 13.36
CA SER A 11 -34.09 -9.28 13.43
C SER A 11 -34.85 -10.58 13.08
N PRO A 12 -35.24 -10.79 11.82
CA PRO A 12 -35.98 -11.97 11.43
C PRO A 12 -35.08 -13.19 11.39
N ASP A 13 -35.75 -14.30 11.60
CA ASP A 13 -35.20 -15.64 11.63
C ASP A 13 -35.49 -16.32 10.30
N LEU A 14 -34.45 -16.73 9.57
CA LEU A 14 -34.57 -17.34 8.24
C LEU A 14 -34.17 -18.82 8.27
N ALA A 15 -35.01 -19.70 7.72
CA ALA A 15 -34.59 -21.07 7.43
C ALA A 15 -33.80 -21.09 6.11
N ALA A 16 -32.59 -21.65 6.14
CA ALA A 16 -31.73 -21.80 4.96
C ALA A 16 -30.87 -23.05 5.11
N ASP A 17 -30.73 -23.81 4.02
CA ASP A 17 -29.85 -24.99 3.96
C ASP A 17 -28.38 -24.57 3.80
N HIS A 18 -28.14 -23.46 3.08
CA HIS A 18 -26.82 -22.91 2.83
C HIS A 18 -26.80 -21.39 2.91
N VAL A 19 -25.69 -20.83 3.39
CA VAL A 19 -25.47 -19.38 3.49
C VAL A 19 -24.16 -19.03 2.80
N ILE A 20 -24.20 -18.04 1.90
CA ILE A 20 -23.02 -17.50 1.24
C ILE A 20 -22.87 -16.03 1.63
N ALA A 21 -21.80 -15.69 2.34
CA ALA A 21 -21.49 -14.33 2.74
C ALA A 21 -20.60 -13.64 1.69
N ALA A 22 -21.22 -13.03 0.67
CA ALA A 22 -20.54 -12.29 -0.39
C ALA A 22 -20.31 -10.80 -0.03
N THR A 23 -19.84 -10.51 1.19
CA THR A 23 -19.75 -9.14 1.74
C THR A 23 -18.56 -8.31 1.24
N GLY A 24 -17.77 -8.87 0.31
CA GLY A 24 -16.56 -8.25 -0.20
C GLY A 24 -15.40 -8.23 0.82
N TYR A 25 -14.36 -7.45 0.49
CA TYR A 25 -13.13 -7.37 1.27
C TYR A 25 -12.82 -5.92 1.68
N ARG A 26 -12.15 -5.77 2.83
CA ARG A 26 -11.58 -4.52 3.31
C ARG A 26 -10.09 -4.73 3.59
N PHE A 27 -9.28 -3.73 3.25
CA PHE A 27 -7.87 -3.74 3.65
C PHE A 27 -7.74 -3.39 5.12
N ALA A 28 -6.83 -4.07 5.82
CA ALA A 28 -6.43 -3.71 7.18
C ALA A 28 -4.91 -3.90 7.31
N ALA A 29 -4.18 -2.87 7.74
CA ALA A 29 -2.72 -2.92 7.82
C ALA A 29 -2.20 -4.06 8.73
N ASN A 30 -2.94 -4.36 9.80
CA ASN A 30 -2.62 -5.46 10.71
C ASN A 30 -2.87 -6.86 10.13
N SER A 31 -3.46 -6.98 8.94
CA SER A 31 -3.63 -8.25 8.24
C SER A 31 -2.41 -8.63 7.38
N LEU A 32 -1.32 -7.88 7.45
CA LEU A 32 -0.07 -8.14 6.72
C LEU A 32 0.94 -8.88 7.62
N PRO A 33 0.94 -10.23 7.65
CA PRO A 33 1.77 -11.00 8.58
C PRO A 33 3.27 -10.88 8.31
N PHE A 34 3.66 -10.37 7.15
CA PHE A 34 5.06 -10.14 6.77
C PHE A 34 5.60 -8.77 7.22
N VAL A 35 4.74 -7.89 7.74
CA VAL A 35 5.15 -6.56 8.21
C VAL A 35 5.34 -6.61 9.72
N ASP A 36 6.52 -6.21 10.19
CA ASP A 36 6.83 -6.19 11.61
C ASP A 36 5.88 -5.25 12.38
N THR A 37 5.51 -5.64 13.59
CA THR A 37 4.56 -4.89 14.42
C THR A 37 5.13 -3.52 14.86
N SER A 38 6.45 -3.37 14.96
CA SER A 38 7.08 -2.05 15.16
C SER A 38 6.81 -1.12 13.98
N LEU A 39 6.97 -1.60 12.75
CA LEU A 39 6.72 -0.82 11.54
C LEU A 39 5.24 -0.43 11.42
N LEU A 40 4.32 -1.35 11.74
CA LEU A 40 2.89 -1.05 11.76
C LEU A 40 2.51 0.03 12.79
N ARG A 41 3.25 0.16 13.91
CA ARG A 41 3.01 1.20 14.91
C ARG A 41 3.41 2.60 14.44
N GLU A 42 4.37 2.69 13.52
CA GLU A 42 4.83 3.96 12.91
C GLU A 42 3.95 4.38 11.71
N LEU A 43 3.15 3.44 11.18
CA LEU A 43 2.29 3.67 10.03
C LEU A 43 1.05 4.48 10.41
N ARG A 44 0.93 5.71 9.89
CA ARG A 44 -0.28 6.53 10.05
C ARG A 44 -1.43 5.94 9.25
N CYS A 45 -2.51 5.59 9.95
CA CYS A 45 -3.70 5.00 9.37
C CYS A 45 -4.98 5.73 9.79
N VAL A 46 -6.04 5.56 8.99
CA VAL A 46 -7.44 5.77 9.39
C VAL A 46 -8.14 4.42 9.35
N GLU A 47 -8.65 3.96 10.49
CA GLU A 47 -9.33 2.65 10.60
C GLU A 47 -8.54 1.49 9.94
N GLN A 48 -7.24 1.40 10.20
CA GLN A 48 -6.30 0.40 9.62
C GLN A 48 -5.94 0.59 8.15
N VAL A 49 -6.39 1.66 7.49
CA VAL A 49 -6.02 1.97 6.10
C VAL A 49 -4.91 3.02 6.10
N PRO A 50 -3.78 2.79 5.41
CA PRO A 50 -2.67 3.74 5.42
C PRO A 50 -3.06 5.06 4.75
N LEU A 51 -2.65 6.17 5.36
CA LEU A 51 -2.71 7.48 4.72
C LEU A 51 -1.57 7.60 3.72
N LEU A 52 -1.89 7.93 2.47
CA LEU A 52 -0.94 7.94 1.37
C LEU A 52 -0.77 9.35 0.78
N SER A 53 0.46 9.68 0.39
CA SER A 53 0.78 10.85 -0.42
C SER A 53 0.31 10.65 -1.88
N SER A 54 0.37 11.70 -2.71
CA SER A 54 0.05 11.61 -4.14
C SER A 54 0.94 10.64 -4.94
N SER A 55 2.10 10.25 -4.38
CA SER A 55 2.99 9.23 -4.94
C SER A 55 2.71 7.81 -4.44
N PHE A 56 1.59 7.59 -3.73
CA PHE A 56 1.21 6.32 -3.11
C PHE A 56 2.14 5.89 -1.96
N GLU A 57 2.88 6.85 -1.41
CA GLU A 57 3.79 6.61 -0.30
C GLU A 57 3.07 6.77 1.05
N SER A 58 3.36 5.88 1.99
CA SER A 58 2.85 5.98 3.35
C SER A 58 3.58 7.05 4.18
N SER A 59 3.22 7.16 5.46
CA SER A 59 3.98 7.97 6.42
C SER A 59 5.40 7.49 6.67
N ILE A 60 5.72 6.25 6.29
CA ILE A 60 7.04 5.64 6.45
C ILE A 60 7.82 5.83 5.14
N PRO A 61 8.94 6.57 5.16
CA PRO A 61 9.73 6.80 3.97
C PRO A 61 10.17 5.52 3.27
N GLY A 62 9.82 5.39 1.99
CA GLY A 62 10.17 4.26 1.14
C GLY A 62 9.16 3.12 1.16
N LEU A 63 8.11 3.20 1.99
CA LEU A 63 7.04 2.22 2.04
C LEU A 63 5.81 2.72 1.27
N TYR A 64 5.49 2.03 0.17
CA TYR A 64 4.40 2.37 -0.74
C TYR A 64 3.27 1.34 -0.65
N PHE A 65 2.03 1.78 -0.86
CA PHE A 65 0.85 0.91 -0.91
C PHE A 65 0.05 1.17 -2.19
N THR A 66 -0.46 0.10 -2.81
CA THR A 66 -1.21 0.14 -4.07
C THR A 66 -2.45 -0.78 -4.00
N GLY A 67 -3.32 -0.70 -5.00
CA GLY A 67 -4.52 -1.54 -5.11
C GLY A 67 -5.54 -1.27 -4.00
N LEU A 68 -6.12 -2.33 -3.42
CA LEU A 68 -7.16 -2.20 -2.40
C LEU A 68 -6.72 -1.35 -1.19
N ALA A 69 -5.43 -1.36 -0.85
CA ALA A 69 -4.85 -0.56 0.24
C ALA A 69 -4.90 0.95 -0.03
N SER A 70 -4.97 1.38 -1.29
CA SER A 70 -4.97 2.79 -1.68
C SER A 70 -6.38 3.31 -2.04
N ALA A 71 -7.40 2.44 -2.05
CA ALA A 71 -8.76 2.79 -2.45
C ALA A 71 -9.46 3.81 -1.54
N TYR A 72 -9.05 3.92 -0.27
CA TYR A 72 -9.53 4.99 0.63
C TYR A 72 -9.02 6.36 0.18
N ASN A 73 -7.77 6.44 -0.30
CA ASN A 73 -7.10 7.70 -0.66
C ASN A 73 -7.44 8.15 -2.10
N PHE A 74 -7.58 7.22 -3.05
CA PHE A 74 -7.74 7.53 -4.47
C PHE A 74 -9.03 6.99 -5.10
N GLY A 75 -9.93 6.45 -4.27
CA GLY A 75 -11.27 6.05 -4.69
C GLY A 75 -11.39 4.63 -5.23
N PRO A 76 -12.61 4.24 -5.64
CA PRO A 76 -12.97 2.85 -5.91
C PRO A 76 -12.22 2.18 -7.06
N VAL A 77 -11.68 2.96 -8.01
CA VAL A 77 -10.92 2.44 -9.16
C VAL A 77 -9.71 1.62 -8.71
N MET A 78 -9.11 1.94 -7.57
CA MET A 78 -7.96 1.19 -7.02
C MET A 78 -8.33 -0.23 -6.57
N ARG A 79 -9.61 -0.60 -6.54
CA ARG A 79 -10.06 -1.98 -6.31
C ARG A 79 -9.97 -2.85 -7.56
N PHE A 80 -9.57 -2.29 -8.69
CA PHE A 80 -9.53 -2.95 -9.99
C PHE A 80 -8.17 -2.78 -10.68
N LEU A 81 -7.89 -3.65 -11.65
CA LEU A 81 -6.65 -3.62 -12.41
C LEU A 81 -6.46 -2.35 -13.25
N CYS A 82 -7.55 -1.68 -13.64
CA CYS A 82 -7.45 -0.44 -14.42
C CYS A 82 -6.70 0.68 -13.69
N GLY A 83 -6.63 0.66 -12.36
CA GLY A 83 -5.82 1.60 -11.57
C GLY A 83 -4.32 1.28 -11.51
N CYS A 84 -3.89 0.11 -12.00
CA CYS A 84 -2.51 -0.36 -11.85
C CYS A 84 -1.50 0.52 -12.60
N GLN A 85 -1.76 0.85 -13.87
CA GLN A 85 -0.82 1.67 -14.66
C GLN A 85 -0.62 3.05 -14.03
N TYR A 86 -1.72 3.72 -13.67
CA TYR A 86 -1.71 5.04 -13.01
C TYR A 86 -0.87 5.03 -11.72
N THR A 87 -0.97 3.96 -10.94
CA THR A 87 -0.25 3.81 -9.67
C THR A 87 1.22 3.48 -9.89
N ALA A 88 1.52 2.53 -10.80
CA ALA A 88 2.87 2.12 -11.11
C ALA A 88 3.73 3.28 -11.61
N GLU A 89 3.20 4.10 -12.53
CA GLU A 89 3.93 5.27 -13.05
C GLU A 89 4.33 6.26 -11.95
N ARG A 90 3.46 6.48 -10.96
CA ARG A 90 3.71 7.40 -9.84
C ARG A 90 4.71 6.85 -8.84
N ILE A 91 4.59 5.58 -8.48
CA ILE A 91 5.54 4.92 -7.57
C ILE A 91 6.92 4.89 -8.22
N CYS A 92 7.03 4.45 -9.48
CA CYS A 92 8.30 4.40 -10.20
C CYS A 92 8.96 5.78 -10.32
N ARG A 93 8.17 6.83 -10.59
CA ARG A 93 8.68 8.21 -10.61
C ARG A 93 9.25 8.63 -9.26
N SER A 94 8.47 8.42 -8.19
CA SER A 94 8.90 8.77 -6.82
C SER A 94 10.17 8.04 -6.40
N ILE A 95 10.29 6.74 -6.74
CA ILE A 95 11.50 5.96 -6.49
C ILE A 95 12.68 6.50 -7.29
N SER A 96 12.49 6.82 -8.57
CA SER A 96 13.56 7.34 -9.44
C SER A 96 14.09 8.69 -8.96
N GLU A 97 13.20 9.60 -8.56
CA GLU A 97 13.55 10.91 -8.00
C GLU A 97 14.37 10.78 -6.71
N ARG A 98 14.05 9.79 -5.86
CA ARG A 98 14.80 9.48 -4.65
C ARG A 98 16.16 8.84 -4.88
N GLN A 99 16.33 8.12 -5.98
CA GLN A 99 17.60 7.46 -6.31
C GLN A 99 18.56 8.39 -7.07
N ALA A 100 18.06 9.47 -7.69
CA ALA A 100 18.86 10.45 -8.43
C ALA A 100 20.04 11.06 -7.63
N PRO A 101 19.99 11.26 -6.29
CA PRO A 101 21.14 11.72 -5.51
C PRO A 101 22.19 10.62 -5.22
N SER A 102 21.82 9.34 -5.29
CA SER A 102 22.72 8.21 -4.94
C SER A 102 23.70 7.83 -6.06
N ARG A 103 23.45 8.29 -7.30
CA ARG A 103 24.38 8.10 -8.43
C ARG A 103 25.66 8.94 -8.35
N SER A 104 25.66 10.02 -7.57
CA SER A 104 26.86 10.85 -7.34
C SER A 104 27.96 10.04 -6.63
N ALA A 105 27.60 9.21 -5.64
CA ALA A 105 28.56 8.41 -4.88
C ALA A 105 29.26 7.33 -5.74
N LEU A 106 28.54 6.73 -6.70
CA LEU A 106 29.11 5.73 -7.62
C LEU A 106 29.99 6.36 -8.70
N ALA A 107 29.71 7.60 -9.11
CA ALA A 107 30.57 8.35 -10.04
C ALA A 107 31.90 8.75 -9.38
N THR A 108 31.91 9.07 -8.08
CA THR A 108 33.15 9.35 -7.33
C THR A 108 34.07 8.13 -7.24
N THR A 109 33.53 6.92 -7.08
CA THR A 109 34.35 5.70 -7.00
C THR A 109 35.04 5.38 -8.34
N LEU A 110 34.36 5.55 -9.47
CA LEU A 110 34.92 5.25 -10.79
C LEU A 110 35.99 6.25 -11.27
N VAL A 111 36.00 7.48 -10.73
CA VAL A 111 37.04 8.48 -11.05
C VAL A 111 38.33 8.27 -10.24
N SER A 112 38.28 7.51 -9.14
CA SER A 112 39.45 7.32 -8.25
C SER A 112 40.39 6.17 -8.67
N GLU A 113 40.03 5.31 -9.63
CA GLU A 113 40.82 4.12 -9.99
C GLU A 113 41.75 4.26 -11.20
N HIS A 114 41.80 5.42 -11.87
CA HIS A 114 42.72 5.63 -13.00
C HIS A 114 43.64 6.83 -12.79
N ASN A 115 44.66 6.66 -11.95
CA ASN A 115 45.85 7.51 -11.94
C ASN A 115 47.05 6.73 -12.52
N PRO A 116 47.39 6.89 -13.81
CA PRO A 116 48.55 6.25 -14.43
C PRO A 116 49.90 6.92 -14.10
N ASN A 117 49.98 7.86 -13.15
CA ASN A 117 51.23 8.53 -12.78
C ASN A 117 51.66 8.22 -11.33
N SER A 118 52.09 6.98 -11.08
CA SER A 118 52.88 6.63 -9.90
C SER A 118 54.19 5.95 -10.30
N SER A 119 55.24 6.79 -10.38
CA SER A 119 56.69 6.51 -10.32
C SER A 119 57.34 5.62 -11.38
#